data_AF-A0AAN7G976-F1
#
_entry.id   AF-A0AAN7G976-F1
#
_cell.length_a   1.000
_cell.length_b   1.000
_cell.length_c   1.000
_cell.angle_alpha   90.00
_cell.angle_beta   90.00
_cell.angle_gamma   90.00
#
_symmetry.space_group_name_H-M   'P 1'
#
loop_
_entity.id
_entity.type
_entity.pdbx_description
1 polymer ?
#
loop_
_entity_poly.entity_id
_entity_poly.type
_entity_poly.pdbx_seq_one_letter_code
_entity_poly.pdbx_strand_id
1 'polypeptide(L)'
;MEWPLVKFFLWALLFILIRGNKCCMEEERIGLLEFKGFLKSNIKNTNLLLSWVNKAKSECCNWEGVRCNATKGHVIELSQQFVAI
;
A
#
# COMPACT_ATOMS: atom_id res chain seq x y z
N MET A 1 -16.30 38.16 7.79
CA MET A 1 -17.26 37.27 7.11
C MET A 1 -16.48 36.01 6.70
N GLU A 2 -15.91 35.29 7.68
CA GLU A 2 -14.75 34.39 7.48
C GLU A 2 -15.12 32.88 7.47
N TRP A 3 -16.37 32.56 7.81
CA TRP A 3 -16.86 31.21 8.02
C TRP A 3 -16.76 30.23 6.82
N PRO A 4 -16.95 30.63 5.55
CA PRO A 4 -16.94 29.67 4.44
C PRO A 4 -15.55 29.03 4.24
N LEU A 5 -14.47 29.77 4.50
CA LEU A 5 -13.10 29.26 4.37
C LEU A 5 -12.81 28.23 5.48
N VAL A 6 -13.16 28.56 6.73
CA VAL A 6 -13.00 27.64 7.87
C VAL A 6 -13.76 26.34 7.64
N LYS A 7 -14.99 26.43 7.13
CA LYS A 7 -15.81 25.25 6.80
C LYS A 7 -15.16 24.43 5.68
N PHE A 8 -14.66 25.06 4.62
CA PHE A 8 -13.94 24.34 3.57
C PHE A 8 -12.71 23.60 4.10
N PHE A 9 -11.90 24.26 4.96
CA PHE A 9 -10.75 23.62 5.60
C PHE A 9 -11.17 22.46 6.51
N LEU A 10 -12.24 22.58 7.29
CA LEU A 10 -12.75 21.50 8.14
C LEU A 10 -13.21 20.30 7.31
N TRP A 11 -13.91 20.53 6.19
CA TRP A 11 -14.33 19.46 5.29
C TRP A 11 -13.14 18.81 4.58
N ALA A 12 -12.12 19.58 4.18
CA ALA A 12 -10.89 19.06 3.60
C ALA A 12 -10.08 18.22 4.60
N LEU A 13 -9.95 18.68 5.85
CA LEU A 13 -9.30 17.92 6.93
C LEU A 13 -10.06 16.64 7.25
N LEU A 14 -11.40 16.70 7.32
CA LEU A 14 -12.24 15.52 7.50
C LEU A 14 -12.04 14.52 6.35
N PHE A 15 -11.94 15.00 5.11
CA PHE A 15 -11.70 14.16 3.94
C PHE A 15 -10.32 13.49 3.96
N ILE A 16 -9.29 14.20 4.45
CA ILE A 16 -7.93 13.65 4.66
C ILE A 16 -7.94 12.61 5.78
N LEU A 17 -8.65 12.86 6.88
CA LEU A 17 -8.77 11.92 8.00
C LEU A 17 -9.55 10.64 7.62
N ILE A 18 -10.55 10.75 6.75
CA ILE A 18 -11.32 9.59 6.26
C ILE A 18 -10.52 8.76 5.26
N ARG A 19 -9.58 9.38 4.50
CA ARG A 19 -8.60 8.66 3.69
C ARG A 19 -7.55 8.06 4.63
N GLY A 20 -7.89 6.94 5.26
CA GLY A 20 -7.02 6.18 6.14
C GLY A 20 -5.59 6.10 5.59
N ASN A 21 -4.61 6.32 6.46
CA ASN A 21 -3.21 6.39 6.08
C ASN A 21 -2.81 5.05 5.44
N LYS A 22 -2.49 5.04 4.14
CA LYS A 22 -1.99 3.84 3.43
C LYS A 22 -0.53 3.55 3.76
N CYS A 23 -0.18 3.68 5.04
CA CYS A 23 1.17 3.47 5.52
C CYS A 23 1.45 1.98 5.50
N CYS A 24 2.51 1.59 4.80
CA CYS A 24 3.06 0.25 4.90
C CYS A 24 3.98 0.20 6.12
N MET A 25 3.83 -0.81 6.97
CA MET A 25 4.78 -1.03 8.05
C MET A 25 6.14 -1.42 7.45
N GLU A 26 7.22 -0.96 8.07
CA GLU A 26 8.57 -1.23 7.54
C GLU A 26 8.88 -2.73 7.50
N GLU A 27 8.41 -3.48 8.51
CA GLU A 27 8.52 -4.94 8.57
C GLU A 27 7.78 -5.63 7.42
N GLU A 28 6.54 -5.21 7.13
CA GLU A 28 5.76 -5.72 6.00
C GLU A 28 6.43 -5.39 4.67
N ARG A 29 6.96 -4.16 4.52
CA ARG A 29 7.69 -3.72 3.34
C ARG A 29 8.92 -4.59 3.08
N ILE A 30 9.71 -4.85 4.11
CA ILE A 30 10.92 -5.68 4.03
C ILE A 30 10.53 -7.11 3.66
N GLY A 31 9.59 -7.72 4.38
CA GLY A 31 9.15 -9.10 4.13
C GLY A 31 8.59 -9.30 2.70
N LEU A 32 7.82 -8.32 2.20
CA LEU A 32 7.36 -8.34 0.82
C LEU A 32 8.51 -8.20 -0.20
N LEU A 33 9.53 -7.39 0.07
CA LEU A 33 10.69 -7.29 -0.84
C LEU A 33 11.53 -8.57 -0.85
N GLU A 34 11.66 -9.27 0.27
CA GLU A 34 12.27 -10.60 0.33
C GLU A 34 11.45 -11.61 -0.47
N PHE A 35 10.13 -11.62 -0.27
CA PHE A 35 9.21 -12.47 -1.03
C PHE A 35 9.28 -12.19 -2.53
N LYS A 36 9.39 -10.92 -2.96
CA LYS A 36 9.64 -10.55 -4.36
C LYS A 36 10.92 -11.18 -4.91
N GLY A 37 11.99 -11.29 -4.10
CA GLY A 37 13.21 -11.98 -4.47
C GLY A 37 12.95 -13.46 -4.80
N PHE A 38 12.19 -14.15 -3.94
CA PHE A 38 11.76 -15.52 -4.15
C PHE A 38 10.87 -15.67 -5.41
N LEU A 39 9.93 -14.75 -5.64
CA LEU A 39 9.06 -14.84 -6.82
C LEU A 39 9.82 -14.65 -8.13
N LYS A 40 10.83 -13.78 -8.16
CA LYS A 40 11.67 -13.58 -9.35
C LYS A 40 12.41 -14.84 -9.81
N SER A 41 12.73 -15.75 -8.90
CA SER A 41 13.36 -17.03 -9.27
C SER A 41 12.36 -18.09 -9.73
N ASN A 42 11.07 -17.94 -9.43
CA ASN A 42 10.06 -19.00 -9.58
C ASN A 42 8.93 -18.67 -10.58
N ILE A 43 8.70 -17.40 -10.93
CA ILE A 43 7.62 -16.98 -11.85
C ILE A 43 8.19 -16.43 -13.16
N LYS A 44 7.63 -16.86 -14.31
CA LYS A 44 7.96 -16.29 -15.63
C LYS A 44 7.35 -14.90 -15.88
N ASN A 45 6.18 -14.61 -15.29
CA ASN A 45 5.49 -13.33 -15.44
C ASN A 45 5.69 -12.44 -14.20
N THR A 46 6.64 -11.51 -14.28
CA THR A 46 6.99 -10.61 -13.17
C THR A 46 6.34 -9.24 -13.27
N ASN A 47 5.37 -9.04 -14.19
CA ASN A 47 4.79 -7.71 -14.46
C ASN A 47 4.16 -7.09 -13.19
N LEU A 48 3.49 -7.90 -12.37
CA LEU A 48 2.89 -7.46 -11.11
C LEU A 48 3.94 -7.00 -10.08
N LEU A 49 5.17 -7.50 -10.17
CA LEU A 49 6.28 -7.16 -9.26
C LEU A 49 6.93 -5.82 -9.63
N LEU A 50 6.58 -5.20 -10.76
CA LEU A 50 7.16 -3.92 -11.19
C LEU A 50 6.81 -2.78 -10.24
N SER A 51 5.59 -2.82 -9.68
CA SER A 51 5.11 -1.82 -8.71
C SER A 51 5.80 -1.90 -7.35
N TRP A 52 6.44 -3.03 -7.02
CA TRP A 52 7.07 -3.31 -5.72
C TRP A 52 8.45 -2.62 -5.63
N VAL A 53 8.45 -1.31 -5.36
CA VAL A 53 9.67 -0.49 -5.35
C VAL A 53 10.34 -0.42 -3.98
N ASN A 54 11.65 -0.66 -3.96
CA ASN A 54 12.46 -0.46 -2.76
C ASN A 54 12.85 1.02 -2.60
N LYS A 55 11.88 1.84 -2.21
CA LYS A 55 12.08 3.24 -1.84
C LYS A 55 11.78 3.42 -0.35
N ALA A 56 12.54 4.28 0.32
CA ALA A 56 12.22 4.68 1.69
C ALA A 56 10.81 5.27 1.71
N LYS A 57 9.95 4.76 2.63
CA LYS A 57 8.53 5.13 2.76
C LYS A 57 7.63 4.75 1.58
N SER A 58 7.96 3.71 0.81
CA SER A 58 7.01 3.21 -0.19
C SER A 58 5.76 2.64 0.48
N GLU A 59 4.59 3.10 0.05
CA GLU A 59 3.31 2.58 0.48
C GLU A 59 3.04 1.25 -0.25
N CYS A 60 3.42 0.12 0.35
CA CYS A 60 3.17 -1.21 -0.22
C CYS A 60 1.69 -1.49 -0.49
N CYS A 61 0.76 -0.79 0.16
CA CYS A 61 -0.67 -0.85 -0.14
C CYS A 61 -1.05 -0.30 -1.52
N ASN A 62 -0.13 0.38 -2.21
CA ASN A 62 -0.29 0.80 -3.60
C ASN A 62 0.44 -0.16 -4.56
N TRP A 63 1.10 -1.20 -4.07
CA TRP A 63 1.69 -2.22 -4.92
C TRP A 63 0.61 -3.10 -5.52
N GLU A 64 0.82 -3.47 -6.77
CA GLU A 64 -0.09 -4.32 -7.51
C GLU A 64 -0.13 -5.73 -6.90
N GLY A 65 -1.34 -6.22 -6.68
CA GLY A 65 -1.57 -7.50 -6.01
C GLY A 65 -1.36 -7.49 -4.49
N VAL A 66 -1.25 -6.32 -3.85
CA VAL A 66 -1.24 -6.17 -2.38
C VAL A 66 -2.55 -5.51 -1.93
N ARG A 67 -3.25 -6.12 -0.98
CA ARG A 67 -4.45 -5.54 -0.35
C ARG A 67 -4.17 -5.29 1.12
N CYS A 68 -4.46 -4.08 1.56
CA CYS A 68 -4.31 -3.67 2.95
C CYS A 68 -5.66 -3.45 3.65
N ASN A 69 -5.64 -3.54 4.98
CA ASN A 69 -6.72 -3.11 5.84
C ASN A 69 -6.87 -1.59 5.76
N ALA A 70 -8.06 -1.10 5.44
CA ALA A 70 -8.32 0.33 5.24
C ALA A 70 -8.16 1.20 6.50
N THR A 71 -8.22 0.59 7.69
CA THR A 71 -8.15 1.29 8.99
C THR A 71 -6.75 1.26 9.57
N LYS A 72 -6.05 0.12 9.47
CA LYS A 72 -4.73 -0.09 10.09
C LYS A 72 -3.55 -0.02 9.12
N GLY A 73 -3.80 -0.07 7.81
CA GLY A 73 -2.73 -0.09 6.80
C GLY A 73 -2.01 -1.43 6.63
N HIS A 74 -2.30 -2.44 7.47
CA HIS A 74 -1.66 -3.76 7.40
C HIS A 74 -2.00 -4.53 6.13
N VAL A 75 -1.05 -5.28 5.61
CA VAL A 75 -1.25 -6.20 4.50
C VAL A 75 -2.11 -7.37 4.97
N ILE A 76 -3.22 -7.62 4.26
CA ILE A 76 -4.18 -8.68 4.62
C ILE A 76 -4.38 -9.71 3.50
N GLU A 77 -3.99 -9.38 2.27
CA GLU A 77 -4.06 -10.33 1.16
C GLU A 77 -3.00 -10.01 0.09
N LEU A 78 -2.51 -11.07 -0.54
CA LEU A 78 -1.69 -11.04 -1.74
C LEU A 78 -2.43 -11.73 -2.88
N SER A 79 -2.19 -11.29 -4.12
CA SER A 79 -2.76 -11.91 -5.32
C SER A 79 -2.51 -13.41 -5.33
N GLN A 80 -3.54 -14.20 -5.67
CA GLN A 80 -3.47 -15.66 -5.74
C GLN A 80 -2.35 -16.16 -6.67
N GLN A 81 -1.96 -15.35 -7.65
CA GLN A 81 -0.87 -15.64 -8.58
C GLN A 81 0.49 -15.78 -7.90
N PHE A 82 0.66 -15.22 -6.69
CA PHE A 82 1.89 -15.30 -5.91
C PHE A 82 1.90 -16.47 -4.92
N VAL A 83 0.74 -16.94 -4.47
CA VAL A 83 0.61 -17.93 -3.39
C VAL A 83 0.44 -19.35 -3.93
N ALA A 84 0.13 -19.49 -5.22
CA ALA A 84 -0.04 -20.78 -5.89
C ALA A 84 1.28 -21.36 -6.47
N ILE A 85 2.44 -20.97 -5.92
CA ILE A 85 3.79 -21.33 -6.39
C ILE A 85 4.43 -22.32 -5.42
#